data_AF-A0A7Y5WY45-F1
#
_entry.id   AF-A0A7Y5WY45-F1
#
_cell.length_a   1.000
_cell.length_b   1.000
_cell.length_c   1.000
_cell.angle_alpha   90.00
_cell.angle_beta   90.00
_cell.angle_gamma   90.00
#
_symmetry.space_group_name_H-M   'P 1'
#
loop_
_entity.id
_entity.type
_entity.pdbx_description
1 polymer ?
#
loop_
_entity_poly.entity_id
_entity_poly.type
_entity_poly.pdbx_seq_one_letter_code
_entity_poly.pdbx_strand_id
1 'polypeptide(L)'
;MRSIDLALYADALAGEAASLAARIEREDGKLRQAAIERAARTALAPVAIDRLEELGLLKTRGDPLALAELQEALDAVEALQAWVEETLGRAAAA
;
A
#
# COMPACT_ATOMS: atom_id res chain seq x y z
N MET A 1 23.04 20.36 -10.17
CA MET A 1 22.98 18.90 -9.84
C MET A 1 23.50 18.13 -11.04
N ARG A 2 24.24 17.03 -10.87
CA ARG A 2 24.70 16.24 -12.03
C ARG A 2 23.55 15.35 -12.51
N SER A 3 23.42 15.18 -13.83
CA SER A 3 22.38 14.35 -14.46
C SER A 3 22.40 12.90 -13.95
N ILE A 4 23.59 12.33 -13.74
CA ILE A 4 23.74 10.97 -13.19
C ILE A 4 23.16 10.87 -11.76
N ASP A 5 23.41 11.86 -10.90
CA ASP A 5 22.90 11.83 -9.52
C ASP A 5 21.36 11.90 -9.50
N LEU A 6 20.77 12.68 -10.41
CA LEU A 6 19.32 12.77 -10.61
C LEU A 6 18.72 11.45 -11.10
N ALA A 7 19.36 10.80 -12.08
CA ALA A 7 18.89 9.52 -12.62
C ALA A 7 18.92 8.40 -11.58
N LEU A 8 20.00 8.31 -10.78
CA LEU A 8 20.09 7.34 -9.69
C LEU A 8 19.04 7.59 -8.62
N TYR A 9 18.73 8.85 -8.33
CA TYR A 9 17.72 9.17 -7.33
C TYR A 9 16.29 8.89 -7.84
N ALA A 10 16.00 9.15 -9.11
CA ALA A 10 14.73 8.78 -9.73
C ALA A 10 14.46 7.28 -9.67
N ASP A 11 15.48 6.45 -9.96
CA ASP A 11 15.39 4.99 -9.86
C ASP A 11 15.11 4.52 -8.42
N ALA A 12 15.79 5.12 -7.44
CA ALA A 12 15.54 4.82 -6.02
C ALA A 12 14.10 5.19 -5.59
N LEU A 13 13.57 6.33 -6.05
CA LEU A 13 12.21 6.76 -5.76
C LEU A 13 11.18 5.83 -6.41
N ALA A 14 11.42 5.39 -7.64
CA ALA A 14 10.56 4.42 -8.31
C ALA A 14 10.49 3.09 -7.54
N GLY A 15 11.61 2.63 -6.98
CA GLY A 15 11.67 1.46 -6.11
C GLY A 15 10.83 1.62 -4.83
N GLU A 16 10.90 2.79 -4.18
CA GLU A 16 10.09 3.08 -2.99
C GLU A 16 8.60 3.18 -3.32
N ALA A 17 8.23 3.83 -4.42
CA ALA A 17 6.85 3.89 -4.90
C ALA A 17 6.27 2.48 -5.13
N ALA A 18 7.02 1.60 -5.79
CA ALA A 18 6.62 0.20 -5.99
C ALA A 18 6.44 -0.56 -4.67
N SER A 19 7.32 -0.33 -3.69
CA SER A 19 7.22 -0.92 -2.34
C SER A 19 5.96 -0.45 -1.61
N LEU A 20 5.66 0.86 -1.65
CA LEU A 20 4.46 1.45 -1.06
C LEU A 20 3.18 0.92 -1.73
N ALA A 21 3.12 0.89 -3.05
CA ALA A 21 2.00 0.32 -3.81
C ALA A 21 1.74 -1.16 -3.42
N ALA A 22 2.79 -1.96 -3.28
CA ALA A 22 2.65 -3.35 -2.83
C ALA A 22 2.14 -3.47 -1.38
N ARG A 23 2.45 -2.49 -0.51
CA ARG A 23 1.92 -2.44 0.87
C ARG A 23 0.45 -2.06 0.87
N ILE A 24 0.06 -1.08 0.06
CA ILE A 24 -1.34 -0.67 -0.13
C ILE A 24 -2.21 -1.87 -0.52
N GLU A 25 -1.82 -2.63 -1.56
CA GLU A 25 -2.59 -3.81 -2.00
C GLU A 25 -2.75 -4.87 -0.88
N ARG A 26 -1.73 -5.04 -0.03
CA ARG A 26 -1.81 -5.94 1.12
C ARG A 26 -2.80 -5.46 2.17
N GLU A 27 -2.83 -4.17 2.50
CA GLU A 27 -3.80 -3.62 3.45
C GLU A 27 -5.22 -3.64 2.89
N ASP A 28 -5.40 -3.34 1.60
CA ASP A 28 -6.68 -3.50 0.89
C ASP A 28 -7.15 -4.95 0.89
N GLY A 29 -6.23 -5.90 0.73
CA GLY A 29 -6.51 -7.33 0.87
C GLY A 29 -7.09 -7.67 2.25
N LYS A 30 -6.49 -7.13 3.33
CA LYS A 30 -7.00 -7.33 4.69
C LYS A 30 -8.37 -6.69 4.90
N LEU A 31 -8.63 -5.51 4.35
CA LEU A 31 -9.95 -4.86 4.44
C LEU A 31 -11.03 -5.69 3.75
N ARG A 32 -10.76 -6.17 2.52
CA ARG A 32 -11.66 -7.08 1.79
C ARG A 32 -11.90 -8.36 2.57
N GLN A 33 -10.86 -8.99 3.10
CA GLN A 33 -11.00 -10.19 3.92
C GLN A 33 -11.80 -9.94 5.20
N ALA A 34 -11.54 -8.84 5.92
CA ALA A 34 -12.29 -8.47 7.11
C ALA A 34 -13.78 -8.25 6.82
N ALA A 35 -14.13 -7.71 5.63
CA ALA A 35 -15.52 -7.58 5.21
C ALA A 35 -16.18 -8.95 4.95
N ILE A 36 -15.47 -9.88 4.30
CA ILE A 36 -15.94 -11.26 4.10
C ILE A 36 -16.17 -11.95 5.44
N GLU A 37 -15.21 -11.86 6.36
CA GLU A 37 -15.31 -12.46 7.69
C GLU A 37 -16.47 -11.86 8.49
N ARG A 38 -16.69 -10.54 8.41
CA ARG A 38 -17.85 -9.89 9.01
C ARG A 38 -19.17 -10.44 8.45
N ALA A 39 -19.28 -10.60 7.13
CA ALA A 39 -20.46 -11.17 6.51
C ALA A 39 -20.69 -12.63 6.95
N ALA A 40 -19.62 -13.44 7.04
CA ALA A 40 -19.69 -14.82 7.54
C ALA A 40 -20.23 -14.88 8.97
N ARG A 41 -19.83 -13.95 9.85
CA ARG A 41 -20.34 -13.85 11.22
C ARG A 41 -21.83 -13.55 11.32
N THR A 42 -22.38 -12.86 10.33
CA THR A 42 -23.83 -12.60 10.27
C THR A 42 -24.61 -13.78 9.71
N ALA A 43 -23.98 -14.62 8.88
CA ALA A 43 -24.64 -15.72 8.17
C ALA A 43 -24.57 -17.08 8.89
N LEU A 44 -23.56 -17.30 9.73
CA LEU A 44 -23.29 -18.60 10.36
C LEU A 44 -23.90 -18.71 11.76
N ALA A 45 -24.16 -19.96 12.19
CA ALA A 45 -24.61 -20.25 13.54
C ALA A 45 -23.50 -19.92 14.57
N PRO A 46 -23.85 -19.45 15.79
CA PRO A 46 -22.86 -19.08 16.81
C PRO A 46 -21.82 -20.18 17.09
N VAL A 47 -22.24 -21.44 17.20
CA VAL A 47 -21.33 -22.57 17.43
C VAL A 47 -20.30 -22.76 16.31
N ALA A 48 -20.67 -22.47 15.06
CA ALA A 48 -19.73 -22.55 13.93
C ALA A 48 -18.73 -21.39 13.99
N ILE A 49 -19.19 -20.21 14.38
CA ILE A 49 -18.33 -19.04 14.59
C ILE A 49 -17.28 -19.34 15.66
N ASP A 50 -17.70 -19.84 16.83
CA ASP A 50 -16.79 -20.18 17.94
C ASP A 50 -15.70 -21.16 17.48
N ARG A 51 -16.07 -22.21 16.74
CA ARG A 51 -15.09 -23.18 16.22
C ARG A 51 -14.14 -22.60 15.17
N LEU A 52 -14.61 -21.71 14.30
CA LEU A 52 -13.76 -21.05 13.32
C LEU A 52 -12.75 -20.12 14.00
N GLU A 53 -13.16 -19.41 15.05
CA GLU A 53 -12.26 -18.56 15.85
C GLU A 53 -11.21 -19.38 16.59
N GLU A 54 -11.58 -20.51 17.20
CA GLU A 54 -10.64 -21.45 17.83
C GLU A 54 -9.59 -21.99 16.84
N LEU A 55 -9.98 -22.19 15.58
CA LEU A 55 -9.08 -22.57 14.49
C LEU A 55 -8.21 -21.41 13.98
N GLY A 56 -8.38 -20.20 14.53
CA GLY A 56 -7.64 -19.01 14.13
C GLY A 56 -8.10 -18.42 12.79
N LEU A 57 -9.33 -18.70 12.37
CA LEU A 57 -10.03 -18.04 11.26
C LEU A 57 -10.87 -16.88 11.80
N LEU A 58 -11.46 -16.08 10.89
CA LEU A 58 -12.29 -14.93 11.23
C LEU A 58 -11.58 -13.85 12.09
N LYS A 59 -10.25 -13.81 12.06
CA LYS A 59 -9.42 -12.93 12.91
C LYS A 59 -8.93 -11.67 12.22
N THR A 60 -9.23 -11.51 10.93
CA THR A 60 -8.65 -10.44 10.12
C THR A 60 -9.22 -9.09 10.54
N ARG A 61 -8.32 -8.16 10.80
CA ARG A 61 -8.63 -6.76 11.04
C ARG A 61 -8.00 -5.96 9.93
N GLY A 62 -8.84 -5.33 9.10
CA GLY A 62 -8.38 -4.28 8.21
C GLY A 62 -8.23 -2.98 8.98
N ASP A 63 -7.29 -2.14 8.55
CA ASP A 63 -7.01 -0.85 9.15
C ASP A 63 -7.13 0.26 8.08
N PRO A 64 -8.28 0.94 7.99
CA PRO A 64 -8.49 1.99 7.00
C PRO A 64 -7.55 3.19 7.20
N LEU A 65 -7.10 3.45 8.44
CA LEU A 65 -6.19 4.55 8.73
C LEU A 65 -4.79 4.23 8.22
N ALA A 66 -4.29 3.02 8.49
CA ALA A 66 -3.01 2.58 7.96
C ALA A 66 -2.97 2.58 6.42
N LEU A 67 -4.08 2.24 5.76
CA LEU A 67 -4.19 2.35 4.31
C LEU A 67 -4.10 3.81 3.84
N ALA A 68 -4.82 4.74 4.49
CA ALA A 68 -4.77 6.16 4.16
C ALA A 68 -3.35 6.73 4.33
N GLU A 69 -2.67 6.40 5.42
CA GLU A 69 -1.28 6.81 5.66
C GLU A 69 -0.32 6.28 4.59
N LEU A 70 -0.51 5.04 4.12
CA LEU A 70 0.27 4.48 3.03
C LEU A 70 0.02 5.18 1.70
N GLN A 71 -1.23 5.56 1.42
CA GLN A 71 -1.59 6.30 0.21
C GLN A 71 -0.98 7.71 0.24
N GLU A 72 -1.06 8.42 1.37
CA GLU A 72 -0.42 9.73 1.53
C GLU A 72 1.10 9.64 1.34
N ALA A 73 1.73 8.58 1.85
CA ALA A 73 3.16 8.34 1.64
C ALA A 73 3.50 8.07 0.18
N LEU A 74 2.69 7.29 -0.54
CA LEU A 74 2.87 7.03 -1.97
C LEU A 74 2.75 8.33 -2.77
N ASP A 75 1.70 9.12 -2.53
CA ASP A 75 1.46 10.40 -3.21
C ASP A 75 2.65 11.36 -3.02
N ALA A 76 3.24 11.39 -1.81
CA ALA A 76 4.42 12.21 -1.52
C ALA A 76 5.67 11.74 -2.27
N VAL A 77 5.90 10.42 -2.36
CA VAL A 77 7.04 9.85 -3.11
C VAL A 77 6.87 10.09 -4.62
N GLU A 78 5.67 9.90 -5.16
CA GLU A 78 5.37 10.14 -6.57
C GLU A 78 5.54 11.62 -6.94
N ALA A 79 5.10 12.54 -6.08
CA ALA A 79 5.30 13.97 -6.27
C ALA A 79 6.80 14.35 -6.32
N LEU A 80 7.61 13.75 -5.45
CA LEU A 80 9.06 13.94 -5.46
C LEU A 80 9.71 13.33 -6.71
N GLN A 81 9.29 12.11 -7.08
CA GLN A 81 9.78 11.44 -8.29
C GLN A 81 9.52 12.29 -9.54
N ALA A 82 8.29 12.80 -9.70
CA ALA A 82 7.93 13.66 -10.82
C ALA A 82 8.83 14.91 -10.89
N TRP A 83 9.07 15.57 -9.75
CA TRP A 83 9.97 16.74 -9.70
C TRP A 83 11.42 16.39 -10.10
N VAL A 84 11.94 15.24 -9.65
CA VAL A 84 13.29 14.77 -10.01
C VAL A 84 13.38 14.47 -11.51
N GLU A 85 12.40 13.75 -12.05
CA GLU A 85 12.34 13.38 -13.47
C GLU A 85 12.24 14.61 -14.39
N GLU A 86 11.41 15.59 -14.04
CA GLU A 86 11.35 16.86 -14.76
C GLU A 86 12.69 17.61 -14.72
N THR A 87 13.36 17.61 -13.57
CA THR A 87 14.66 18.26 -13.40
C THR A 87 15.74 17.56 -14.21
N LEU A 88 15.72 16.22 -14.25
CA LEU A 88 16.58 15.41 -15.10
C LEU A 88 16.35 15.73 -16.59
N GLY A 89 15.08 15.82 -17.02
CA GLY A 89 14.73 16.17 -18.39
C GLY A 89 15.25 17.54 -18.80
N ARG A 90 15.14 18.55 -17.93
CA ARG A 90 15.73 19.88 -18.15
C ARG A 90 17.25 19.84 -18.24
N ALA A 91 17.90 19.06 -17.37
CA ALA A 91 19.36 18.94 -17.34
C ALA A 91 19.93 18.16 -18.55
N ALA A 92 19.16 17.24 -19.14
CA ALA A 92 19.55 16.49 -20.33
C ALA A 92 19.37 17.28 -21.63
N ALA A 93 18.54 18.33 -21.62
CA ALA A 93 18.27 19.19 -22.78
C ALA A 93 19.17 20.44 -22.85
N ALA A 94 19.96 20.71 -21.81
CA ALA A 94 20.89 21.84 -21.70
C ALA A 94 22.32 21.42 -22.07
#